data_AF-A0A1Q5S8K9-F1
#
_entry.id   AF-A0A1Q5S8K9-F1
#
_cell.length_a   1.000
_cell.length_b   1.000
_cell.length_c   1.000
_cell.angle_alpha   90.00
_cell.angle_beta   90.00
_cell.angle_gamma   90.00
#
_symmetry.space_group_name_H-M   'P 1'
#
loop_
_entity.id
_entity.type
_entity.pdbx_description
1 polymer ?
#
loop_
_entity_poly.entity_id
_entity_poly.type
_entity_poly.pdbx_seq_one_letter_code
_entity_poly.pdbx_strand_id
1 'polypeptide(L)'
;MTTLGQLIDLYLADPNSGFSNLSYRVRESSRRYLRRIKAEKGVCPIGEINSPMLAYWNQMWGRDGKNATARALKWQLKSLFEYGATSRLDAKCIELLEAIKYVHNETVAPRIAKISIEQVNAIIRKAHEWGSHSIALAQALQFETPLTQRDCLGEYVPLEERGSTNVVWKGMKWLHGLRWTEVGDDLVLRRKELEFDLKDAPLTLAELDNWRDFRRGDTPVVICEGTAMPWIASEFRRKWRRIANAAEVPASLRNMDS
;
A
#
# COMPACT_ATOMS: atom_id res chain seq x y z
N MET A 1 5.55 36.77 -1.38
CA MET A 1 5.77 35.72 -0.36
C MET A 1 5.06 34.45 -0.80
N THR A 2 5.78 33.35 -0.94
CA THR A 2 5.17 32.05 -1.24
C THR A 2 4.66 31.43 0.06
N THR A 3 3.39 31.05 0.09
CA THR A 3 2.79 30.30 1.20
C THR A 3 3.04 28.81 1.04
N LEU A 4 2.90 28.05 2.13
CA LEU A 4 3.02 26.59 2.09
C LEU A 4 2.01 25.96 1.13
N GLY A 5 0.79 26.50 1.04
CA GLY A 5 -0.24 26.04 0.11
C GLY A 5 0.14 26.26 -1.35
N GLN A 6 0.74 27.41 -1.68
CA GLN A 6 1.24 27.68 -3.02
C GLN A 6 2.41 26.75 -3.39
N LEU A 7 3.31 26.45 -2.44
CA LEU A 7 4.39 25.49 -2.68
C LEU A 7 3.87 24.07 -2.95
N ILE A 8 2.81 23.65 -2.25
CA ILE A 8 2.13 22.37 -2.51
C ILE A 8 1.56 22.33 -3.93
N ASP A 9 0.90 23.40 -4.37
CA ASP A 9 0.31 23.46 -5.71
C ASP A 9 1.39 23.39 -6.79
N LEU A 10 2.50 24.12 -6.60
CA LEU A 10 3.66 24.06 -7.49
C LEU A 10 4.27 22.65 -7.52
N TYR A 11 4.50 22.04 -6.35
CA TYR A 11 5.04 20.69 -6.24
C TYR A 11 4.20 19.64 -6.98
N LEU A 12 2.86 19.74 -6.87
CA LEU A 12 1.94 18.81 -7.51
C LEU A 12 1.81 19.01 -9.04
N ALA A 13 1.96 20.25 -9.51
CA ALA A 13 1.84 20.60 -10.92
C ALA A 13 3.15 20.41 -11.71
N ASP A 14 4.30 20.49 -11.04
CA ASP A 14 5.62 20.43 -11.67
C ASP A 14 5.99 18.98 -12.07
N PRO A 15 6.16 18.68 -13.38
CA PRO A 15 6.57 17.35 -13.84
C PRO A 15 7.93 16.90 -13.30
N ASN A 16 8.80 17.84 -12.91
CA ASN A 16 10.15 17.58 -12.44
C ASN A 16 10.27 17.49 -10.91
N SER A 17 9.16 17.65 -10.16
CA SER A 17 9.19 17.57 -8.70
C SER A 17 9.45 16.16 -8.15
N GLY A 18 9.51 15.16 -9.02
CA GLY A 18 9.57 13.75 -8.68
C GLY A 18 8.23 13.15 -8.24
N PHE A 19 7.20 13.98 -7.98
CA PHE A 19 5.86 13.51 -7.62
C PHE A 19 5.24 12.65 -8.72
N SER A 20 5.39 13.08 -9.98
CA SER A 20 4.94 12.38 -11.18
C SER A 20 5.60 11.01 -11.38
N ASN A 21 6.82 10.80 -10.86
CA ASN A 21 7.57 9.55 -11.00
C ASN A 21 7.17 8.49 -9.96
N LEU A 22 6.43 8.88 -8.92
CA LEU A 22 5.93 7.94 -7.91
C LEU A 22 4.85 7.03 -8.51
N SER A 23 4.72 5.81 -7.97
CA SER A 23 3.62 4.92 -8.33
C SER A 23 2.27 5.53 -7.95
N TYR A 24 1.22 5.16 -8.69
CA TYR A 24 -0.14 5.69 -8.48
C TYR A 24 -0.58 5.68 -7.02
N ARG A 25 -0.44 4.54 -6.34
CA ARG A 25 -0.83 4.38 -4.93
C ARG A 25 -0.04 5.31 -3.99
N VAL A 26 1.25 5.51 -4.27
CA VAL A 26 2.09 6.43 -3.48
C VAL A 26 1.64 7.88 -3.75
N ARG A 27 1.35 8.24 -5.00
CA ARG A 27 0.81 9.57 -5.35
C ARG A 27 -0.49 9.88 -4.64
N GLU A 28 -1.44 8.95 -4.63
CA GLU A 28 -2.73 9.16 -3.95
C GLU A 28 -2.58 9.26 -2.43
N SER A 29 -1.70 8.45 -1.83
CA SER A 29 -1.38 8.58 -0.41
C SER A 29 -0.74 9.94 -0.08
N SER A 30 0.25 10.37 -0.87
CA SER A 30 0.90 11.67 -0.71
C SER A 30 -0.10 12.82 -0.89
N ARG A 31 -0.95 12.78 -1.92
CA ARG A 31 -2.03 13.77 -2.14
C ARG A 31 -2.94 13.92 -0.93
N ARG A 32 -3.35 12.82 -0.30
CA ARG A 32 -4.19 12.88 0.90
C ARG A 32 -3.50 13.65 2.03
N TYR A 33 -2.22 13.38 2.28
CA TYR A 33 -1.46 14.07 3.32
C TYR A 33 -1.19 15.54 2.95
N LEU A 34 -0.84 15.82 1.69
CA LEU A 34 -0.62 17.18 1.20
C LEU A 34 -1.90 18.03 1.28
N ARG A 35 -3.07 17.47 0.94
CA ARG A 35 -4.37 18.13 1.13
C ARG A 35 -4.60 18.49 2.60
N ARG A 36 -4.26 17.60 3.53
CA ARG A 36 -4.36 17.86 4.97
C ARG A 36 -3.42 18.99 5.41
N ILE A 37 -2.15 18.96 4.99
CA ILE A 37 -1.18 20.03 5.28
C ILE A 37 -1.70 21.37 4.72
N LYS A 38 -2.18 21.36 3.47
CA LYS A 38 -2.73 22.56 2.83
C LYS A 38 -3.93 23.12 3.59
N ALA A 39 -4.86 22.26 4.03
CA ALA A 39 -6.02 22.69 4.80
C ALA A 39 -5.65 23.27 6.17
N GLU A 40 -4.71 22.65 6.89
CA GLU A 40 -4.37 23.05 8.26
C GLU A 40 -3.34 24.18 8.34
N LYS A 41 -2.41 24.26 7.37
CA LYS A 41 -1.20 25.10 7.42
C LYS A 41 -0.92 25.85 6.10
N GLY A 42 -1.75 25.70 5.08
CA GLY A 42 -1.46 26.22 3.74
C GLY A 42 -1.35 27.74 3.66
N VAL A 43 -2.00 28.49 4.54
CA VAL A 43 -1.93 29.97 4.58
C VAL A 43 -0.61 30.49 5.15
N CYS A 44 0.17 29.64 5.83
CA CYS A 44 1.41 30.05 6.47
C CYS A 44 2.47 30.45 5.41
N PRO A 45 3.01 31.68 5.46
CA PRO A 45 4.13 32.08 4.62
C PRO A 45 5.36 31.22 4.93
N ILE A 46 6.07 30.76 3.90
CA ILE A 46 7.28 29.92 4.10
C ILE A 46 8.32 30.66 4.95
N GLY A 47 8.46 31.97 4.74
CA GLY A 47 9.37 32.84 5.51
C GLY A 47 9.14 32.83 7.02
N GLU A 48 7.92 32.55 7.48
CA GLU A 48 7.55 32.57 8.90
C GLU A 48 7.73 31.21 9.57
N ILE A 49 7.86 30.13 8.79
CA ILE A 49 8.03 28.78 9.35
C ILE A 49 9.41 28.70 10.01
N ASN A 50 9.46 28.13 11.22
CA ASN A 50 10.68 27.93 11.99
C ASN A 50 10.69 26.55 12.67
N SER A 51 11.82 26.16 13.24
CA SER A 51 12.01 24.86 13.88
C SER A 51 10.98 24.59 15.00
N PRO A 52 10.72 25.51 15.94
CA PRO A 52 9.65 25.34 16.94
C PRO A 52 8.27 25.05 16.35
N MET A 53 7.89 25.75 15.27
CA MET A 53 6.61 25.51 14.59
C MET A 53 6.54 24.10 13.99
N LEU A 54 7.62 23.63 13.35
CA LEU A 54 7.68 22.27 12.80
C LEU A 54 7.56 21.20 13.88
N ALA A 55 8.23 21.40 15.02
CA ALA A 55 8.13 20.52 16.18
C ALA A 55 6.69 20.49 16.74
N TYR A 56 6.08 21.65 16.89
CA TYR A 56 4.69 21.79 17.34
C TYR A 56 3.70 21.10 16.39
N TRP A 57 3.84 21.28 15.08
CA TRP A 57 2.98 20.60 14.09
C TRP A 57 3.12 19.09 14.18
N ASN A 58 4.36 18.57 14.30
CA ASN A 58 4.59 17.14 14.42
C ASN A 58 3.95 16.56 15.69
N GLN A 59 4.11 17.24 16.83
CA GLN A 59 3.48 16.84 18.10
C GLN A 59 1.95 16.86 18.00
N MET A 60 1.38 17.93 17.43
CA MET A 60 -0.06 18.05 17.19
C MET A 60 -0.61 16.89 16.36
N TRP A 61 0.09 16.52 15.28
CA TRP A 61 -0.31 15.40 14.43
C TRP A 61 -0.13 14.03 15.09
N GLY A 62 0.76 13.92 16.07
CA GLY A 62 1.04 12.69 16.82
C GLY A 62 0.07 12.41 17.96
N ARG A 63 -0.75 13.40 18.37
CA ARG A 63 -1.74 13.25 19.45
C ARG A 63 -2.65 12.03 19.25
N ASP A 64 -3.13 11.48 20.36
CA ASP A 64 -3.98 10.28 20.40
C ASP A 64 -3.30 9.03 19.79
N GLY A 65 -1.96 8.93 19.89
CA GLY A 65 -1.21 7.79 19.35
C GLY A 65 -1.08 7.77 17.82
N LYS A 66 -1.30 8.92 17.14
CA LYS A 66 -1.25 9.05 15.68
C LYS A 66 0.17 9.27 15.15
N ASN A 67 1.19 8.73 15.83
CA ASN A 67 2.61 8.90 15.52
C ASN A 67 2.97 8.50 14.07
N ALA A 68 2.35 7.45 13.53
CA ALA A 68 2.55 7.08 12.12
C ALA A 68 2.05 8.15 11.14
N THR A 69 0.96 8.86 11.49
CA THR A 69 0.41 9.95 10.69
C THR A 69 1.29 11.20 10.78
N ALA A 70 1.75 11.53 11.99
CA ALA A 70 2.72 12.62 12.19
C ALA A 70 3.98 12.42 11.35
N ARG A 71 4.56 11.21 11.42
CA ARG A 71 5.71 10.84 10.59
C ARG A 71 5.40 11.00 9.10
N ALA A 72 4.25 10.51 8.62
CA ALA A 72 3.89 10.65 7.21
C ALA A 72 3.78 12.13 6.77
N LEU A 73 3.14 12.98 7.57
CA LEU A 73 3.02 14.41 7.30
C LEU A 73 4.37 15.14 7.33
N LYS A 74 5.23 14.81 8.31
CA LYS A 74 6.62 15.30 8.37
C LYS A 74 7.39 14.92 7.10
N TRP A 75 7.24 13.69 6.62
CA TRP A 75 7.87 13.23 5.37
C TRP A 75 7.39 14.04 4.15
N GLN A 76 6.09 14.37 4.07
CA GLN A 76 5.60 15.24 3.01
C GLN A 76 6.19 16.65 3.09
N LEU A 77 6.30 17.24 4.30
CA LEU A 77 6.97 18.53 4.48
C LEU A 77 8.43 18.48 4.00
N LYS A 78 9.15 17.40 4.33
CA LYS A 78 10.53 17.19 3.84
C LYS A 78 10.57 17.20 2.31
N SER A 79 9.71 16.44 1.63
CA SER A 79 9.65 16.42 0.16
C SER A 79 9.29 17.78 -0.45
N LEU A 80 8.40 18.55 0.18
CA LEU A 80 8.07 19.92 -0.26
C LEU A 80 9.24 20.87 -0.12
N PHE A 81 9.97 20.82 1.01
CA PHE A 81 11.14 21.66 1.22
C PHE A 81 12.30 21.24 0.32
N GLU A 82 12.47 19.93 0.03
CA GLU A 82 13.44 19.43 -0.95
C GLU A 82 13.14 20.01 -2.33
N TYR A 83 11.88 19.98 -2.75
CA TYR A 83 11.43 20.63 -3.99
C TYR A 83 11.70 22.14 -4.00
N GLY A 84 11.30 22.87 -2.95
CA GLY A 84 11.55 24.32 -2.87
C GLY A 84 13.03 24.68 -2.89
N ALA A 85 13.87 23.91 -2.20
CA ALA A 85 15.32 24.11 -2.17
C ALA A 85 15.97 23.83 -3.53
N THR A 86 15.59 22.73 -4.19
CA THR A 86 16.26 22.26 -5.41
C THR A 86 15.71 22.92 -6.67
N SER A 87 14.39 22.93 -6.85
CA SER A 87 13.75 23.42 -8.07
C SER A 87 13.53 24.94 -8.06
N ARG A 88 13.47 25.57 -6.89
CA ARG A 88 13.21 27.01 -6.76
C ARG A 88 14.36 27.80 -6.14
N LEU A 89 15.42 27.12 -5.67
CA LEU A 89 16.55 27.73 -4.98
C LEU A 89 16.13 28.63 -3.81
N ASP A 90 15.02 28.27 -3.14
CA ASP A 90 14.49 29.05 -2.03
C ASP A 90 15.33 28.84 -0.77
N ALA A 91 15.99 29.90 -0.32
CA ALA A 91 16.89 29.88 0.84
C ALA A 91 16.18 29.43 2.13
N LYS A 92 14.90 29.78 2.29
CA LYS A 92 14.15 29.38 3.47
C LYS A 92 13.81 27.90 3.43
N CYS A 93 13.49 27.33 2.27
CA CYS A 93 13.32 25.89 2.13
C CYS A 93 14.60 25.12 2.47
N ILE A 94 15.79 25.63 2.12
CA ILE A 94 17.07 25.04 2.53
C ILE A 94 17.23 25.03 4.05
N GLU A 95 16.95 26.16 4.72
CA GLU A 95 16.97 26.25 6.19
C GLU A 95 15.99 25.26 6.84
N LEU A 96 14.77 25.17 6.30
CA LEU A 96 13.73 24.29 6.81
C LEU A 96 14.06 22.79 6.63
N LEU A 97 14.82 22.43 5.61
CA LEU A 97 15.34 21.05 5.45
C LEU A 97 16.32 20.66 6.53
N GLU A 98 17.10 21.61 7.03
CA GLU A 98 17.99 21.36 8.16
C GLU A 98 17.17 21.27 9.45
N ALA A 99 16.28 22.24 9.67
CA ALA A 99 15.42 22.28 10.86
C ALA A 99 14.57 21.00 11.02
N ILE A 100 13.99 20.47 9.95
CA ILE A 100 13.09 19.31 10.02
C ILE A 100 13.82 18.01 10.43
N LYS A 101 15.14 17.93 10.28
CA LYS A 101 15.94 16.78 10.74
C LYS A 101 15.86 16.62 12.26
N TYR A 102 15.87 17.74 12.99
CA TYR A 102 15.84 17.79 14.45
C TYR A 102 14.45 17.63 15.06
N VAL A 103 13.40 17.60 14.24
CA VAL A 103 12.04 17.32 14.73
C VAL A 103 11.94 15.83 15.10
N HIS A 104 11.95 15.50 16.39
CA HIS A 104 11.85 14.11 16.82
C HIS A 104 10.47 13.51 16.51
N ASN A 105 10.48 12.27 16.03
CA ASN A 105 9.30 11.41 16.01
C ASN A 105 9.44 10.43 17.16
N GLU A 106 8.36 10.20 17.91
CA GLU A 106 8.34 9.06 18.83
C GLU A 106 8.55 7.77 18.04
N THR A 107 9.47 6.93 18.53
CA THR A 107 9.73 5.63 17.94
C THR A 107 8.52 4.74 18.13
N VAL A 108 7.76 4.52 17.06
CA VAL A 108 6.74 3.48 17.04
C VAL A 108 7.47 2.15 16.89
N ALA A 109 7.39 1.30 17.91
CA ALA A 109 7.94 -0.05 17.84
C ALA A 109 7.39 -0.76 16.58
N PRO A 110 8.24 -1.40 15.77
CA PRO A 110 7.76 -2.16 14.63
C PRO A 110 6.81 -3.23 15.14
N ARG A 111 5.69 -3.40 14.44
CA ARG A 111 4.71 -4.43 14.77
C ARG A 111 5.30 -5.78 14.35
N ILE A 112 5.55 -6.65 15.32
CA ILE A 112 6.09 -8.02 15.13
C ILE A 112 4.96 -9.07 15.20
N ALA A 113 3.72 -8.65 14.96
CA ALA A 113 2.60 -9.59 14.98
C ALA A 113 2.74 -10.51 13.77
N LYS A 114 2.70 -11.83 14.00
CA LYS A 114 2.70 -12.85 12.94
C LYS A 114 1.52 -13.77 13.17
N ILE A 115 0.82 -14.13 12.10
CA ILE A 115 -0.26 -15.11 12.16
C ILE A 115 0.31 -16.51 12.36
N SER A 116 -0.34 -17.34 13.17
CA SER A 116 0.07 -18.74 13.33
C SER A 116 -0.51 -19.64 12.24
N ILE A 117 0.09 -20.81 12.02
CA ILE A 117 -0.42 -21.80 11.05
C ILE A 117 -1.83 -22.27 11.43
N GLU A 118 -2.16 -22.38 12.72
CA GLU A 118 -3.50 -22.75 13.19
C GLU A 118 -4.52 -21.67 12.83
N GLN A 119 -4.16 -20.40 12.98
CA GLN A 119 -5.01 -19.27 12.62
C GLN A 119 -5.22 -19.19 11.10
N VAL A 120 -4.18 -19.46 10.31
CA VAL A 120 -4.26 -19.53 8.85
C VAL A 120 -5.23 -20.64 8.42
N ASN A 121 -5.09 -21.83 8.98
CA ASN A 121 -5.99 -22.95 8.72
C ASN A 121 -7.45 -22.63 9.12
N ALA A 122 -7.65 -21.94 10.24
CA ALA A 122 -8.98 -21.52 10.67
C ALA A 122 -9.60 -20.51 9.69
N ILE A 123 -8.81 -19.55 9.19
CA ILE A 123 -9.24 -18.58 8.17
C ILE A 123 -9.60 -19.30 6.86
N ILE A 124 -8.73 -20.18 6.36
CA ILE A 124 -8.94 -20.92 5.10
C ILE A 124 -10.24 -21.72 5.19
N ARG A 125 -10.42 -22.50 6.26
CA ARG A 125 -11.65 -23.29 6.49
C ARG A 125 -12.89 -22.41 6.50
N LYS A 126 -12.86 -21.31 7.27
CA LYS A 126 -13.99 -20.37 7.36
C LYS A 126 -14.27 -19.68 6.03
N ALA A 127 -13.23 -19.35 5.26
CA ALA A 127 -13.37 -18.77 3.94
C ALA A 127 -14.10 -19.72 2.99
N HIS A 128 -13.75 -21.01 2.98
CA HIS A 128 -14.46 -22.01 2.20
C HIS A 128 -15.91 -22.21 2.63
N GLU A 129 -16.19 -22.30 3.94
CA GLU A 129 -17.55 -22.36 4.46
C GLU A 129 -18.43 -21.19 3.96
N TRP A 130 -17.82 -20.03 3.71
CA TRP A 130 -18.49 -18.82 3.23
C TRP A 130 -18.39 -18.62 1.70
N GLY A 131 -17.97 -19.64 0.95
CA GLY A 131 -17.82 -19.56 -0.52
C GLY A 131 -16.79 -18.52 -0.99
N SER A 132 -15.82 -18.18 -0.14
CA SER A 132 -14.79 -17.16 -0.38
C SER A 132 -13.43 -17.80 -0.67
N HIS A 133 -13.41 -18.75 -1.60
CA HIS A 133 -12.26 -19.58 -1.96
C HIS A 133 -11.03 -18.76 -2.38
N SER A 134 -11.21 -17.59 -2.98
CA SER A 134 -10.12 -16.71 -3.42
C SER A 134 -9.41 -16.06 -2.24
N ILE A 135 -10.13 -15.86 -1.13
CA ILE A 135 -9.55 -15.38 0.12
C ILE A 135 -8.72 -16.49 0.78
N ALA A 136 -9.18 -17.74 0.72
CA ALA A 136 -8.39 -18.89 1.18
C ALA A 136 -7.07 -19.01 0.39
N LEU A 137 -7.15 -19.03 -0.94
CA LEU A 137 -5.97 -19.06 -1.82
C LEU A 137 -5.01 -17.91 -1.56
N ALA A 138 -5.51 -16.67 -1.47
CA ALA A 138 -4.67 -15.52 -1.18
C ALA A 138 -4.06 -15.54 0.23
N GLN A 139 -4.72 -16.16 1.20
CA GLN A 139 -4.19 -16.34 2.56
C GLN A 139 -3.06 -17.37 2.57
N ALA A 140 -3.22 -18.49 1.88
CA ALA A 140 -2.18 -19.52 1.74
C ALA A 140 -0.94 -18.96 1.03
N LEU A 141 -1.14 -18.31 -0.13
CA LEU A 141 -0.05 -17.68 -0.89
C LEU A 141 0.76 -16.69 -0.04
N GLN A 142 0.09 -15.80 0.69
CA GLN A 142 0.79 -14.79 1.51
C GLN A 142 1.50 -15.38 2.73
N PHE A 143 1.08 -16.55 3.22
CA PHE A 143 1.67 -17.17 4.41
C PHE A 143 2.90 -18.03 4.05
N GLU A 144 2.86 -18.75 2.94
CA GLU A 144 3.91 -19.72 2.58
C GLU A 144 4.91 -19.21 1.54
N THR A 145 4.58 -18.14 0.82
CA THR A 145 5.44 -17.58 -0.23
C THR A 145 5.90 -16.16 0.15
N PRO A 146 6.98 -15.63 -0.46
CA PRO A 146 7.41 -14.25 -0.21
C PRO A 146 6.52 -13.18 -0.85
N LEU A 147 5.34 -13.56 -1.39
CA LEU A 147 4.43 -12.62 -2.04
C LEU A 147 3.72 -11.72 -1.04
N THR A 148 3.73 -10.42 -1.29
CA THR A 148 2.90 -9.49 -0.51
C THR A 148 1.43 -9.56 -0.93
N GLN A 149 0.53 -8.98 -0.13
CA GLN A 149 -0.87 -8.77 -0.54
C GLN A 149 -0.99 -8.09 -1.91
N ARG A 150 -0.12 -7.10 -2.21
CA ARG A 150 -0.14 -6.41 -3.50
C ARG A 150 0.30 -7.37 -4.61
N ASP A 151 1.26 -8.24 -4.33
CA ASP A 151 1.72 -9.20 -5.32
C ASP A 151 0.64 -10.23 -5.65
N CYS A 152 -0.12 -10.70 -4.65
CA CYS A 152 -1.23 -11.63 -4.87
C CYS A 152 -2.42 -10.96 -5.56
N LEU A 153 -2.88 -9.81 -5.04
CA LEU A 153 -4.15 -9.19 -5.47
C LEU A 153 -4.00 -8.18 -6.60
N GLY A 154 -2.82 -7.62 -6.78
CA GLY A 154 -2.58 -6.48 -7.66
C GLY A 154 -3.22 -5.18 -7.18
N GLU A 155 -3.35 -4.25 -8.11
CA GLU A 155 -4.02 -2.97 -7.88
C GLU A 155 -4.72 -2.46 -9.14
N TYR A 156 -5.88 -1.84 -8.96
CA TYR A 156 -6.55 -1.07 -10.00
C TYR A 156 -5.99 0.34 -10.05
N VAL A 157 -5.61 0.77 -11.24
CA VAL A 157 -5.05 2.09 -11.51
C VAL A 157 -5.74 2.74 -12.73
N PRO A 158 -5.67 4.08 -12.88
CA PRO A 158 -6.20 4.76 -14.06
C PRO A 158 -5.61 4.22 -15.36
N LEU A 159 -6.36 4.33 -16.47
CA LEU A 159 -5.94 3.78 -17.77
C LEU A 159 -4.66 4.43 -18.29
N GLU A 160 -4.42 5.69 -17.92
CA GLU A 160 -3.28 6.52 -18.31
C GLU A 160 -1.97 6.11 -17.61
N GLU A 161 -2.04 5.31 -16.53
CA GLU A 161 -0.84 4.83 -15.86
C GLU A 161 0.02 3.99 -16.80
N ARG A 162 1.32 3.86 -16.54
CA ARG A 162 2.17 2.98 -17.34
C ARG A 162 1.85 1.51 -17.05
N GLY A 163 1.97 0.66 -18.07
CA GLY A 163 1.73 -0.78 -18.00
C GLY A 163 0.52 -1.23 -18.81
N SER A 164 0.63 -2.42 -19.40
CA SER A 164 -0.44 -3.06 -20.16
C SER A 164 -1.06 -4.20 -19.36
N THR A 165 -2.33 -4.45 -19.63
CA THR A 165 -3.08 -5.58 -19.08
C THR A 165 -4.30 -5.84 -19.93
N ASN A 166 -4.75 -7.09 -19.95
CA ASN A 166 -6.02 -7.52 -20.51
C ASN A 166 -7.21 -7.36 -19.53
N VAL A 167 -6.98 -6.87 -18.30
CA VAL A 167 -8.03 -6.73 -17.28
C VAL A 167 -8.35 -5.26 -17.02
N VAL A 168 -9.55 -4.85 -17.44
CA VAL A 168 -10.10 -3.51 -17.24
C VAL A 168 -11.46 -3.63 -16.56
N TRP A 169 -11.68 -2.82 -15.52
CA TRP A 169 -12.93 -2.78 -14.78
C TRP A 169 -13.25 -1.37 -14.34
N LYS A 170 -14.48 -0.92 -14.58
CA LYS A 170 -14.98 0.41 -14.17
C LYS A 170 -14.04 1.57 -14.55
N GLY A 171 -13.50 1.54 -15.77
CA GLY A 171 -12.59 2.58 -16.28
C GLY A 171 -11.19 2.57 -15.64
N MET A 172 -10.83 1.49 -14.95
CA MET A 172 -9.52 1.29 -14.34
C MET A 172 -8.91 0.01 -14.89
N LYS A 173 -7.58 -0.05 -14.97
CA LYS A 173 -6.86 -1.27 -15.37
C LYS A 173 -6.18 -1.92 -14.19
N TRP A 174 -6.04 -3.24 -14.23
CA TRP A 174 -5.45 -4.01 -13.15
C TRP A 174 -4.00 -4.40 -13.43
N LEU A 175 -3.09 -4.01 -12.54
CA LEU A 175 -1.65 -4.25 -12.67
C LEU A 175 -1.08 -4.95 -11.43
N HIS A 176 0.13 -5.51 -11.58
CA HIS A 176 1.00 -6.01 -10.51
C HIS A 176 0.48 -7.18 -9.66
N GLY A 177 -0.70 -7.73 -9.92
CA GLY A 177 -1.15 -8.93 -9.23
C GLY A 177 -0.71 -10.21 -9.93
N LEU A 178 -0.84 -11.31 -9.21
CA LEU A 178 -0.35 -12.62 -9.63
C LEU A 178 -1.17 -13.15 -10.81
N ARG A 179 -0.49 -13.65 -11.84
CA ARG A 179 -1.10 -14.20 -13.06
C ARG A 179 -0.78 -15.68 -13.21
N TRP A 180 -1.69 -16.42 -13.85
CA TRP A 180 -1.50 -17.85 -14.09
C TRP A 180 -0.32 -18.15 -15.02
N THR A 181 0.07 -17.21 -15.87
CA THR A 181 1.30 -17.27 -16.69
C THR A 181 2.59 -17.21 -15.86
N GLU A 182 2.52 -16.71 -14.62
CA GLU A 182 3.65 -16.68 -13.68
C GLU A 182 3.78 -18.00 -12.90
N VAL A 183 2.79 -18.90 -12.97
CA VAL A 183 2.84 -20.23 -12.34
C VAL A 183 3.05 -21.27 -13.44
N GLY A 184 4.24 -21.88 -13.47
CA GLY A 184 4.58 -22.91 -14.45
C GLY A 184 3.83 -24.22 -14.23
N ASP A 185 3.80 -25.08 -15.26
CA ASP A 185 3.23 -26.44 -15.14
C ASP A 185 4.03 -27.34 -14.20
N ASP A 186 5.30 -26.99 -13.97
CA ASP A 186 6.19 -27.57 -12.98
C ASP A 186 5.89 -27.12 -11.54
N LEU A 187 4.85 -26.30 -11.36
CA LEU A 187 4.44 -25.64 -10.12
C LEU A 187 5.51 -24.69 -9.57
N VAL A 188 6.37 -24.16 -10.42
CA VAL A 188 7.33 -23.13 -10.03
C VAL A 188 6.76 -21.76 -10.36
N LEU A 189 6.63 -20.91 -9.34
CA LEU A 189 6.24 -19.52 -9.45
C LEU A 189 7.44 -18.68 -9.92
N ARG A 190 7.31 -18.01 -11.05
CA ARG A 190 8.33 -17.17 -11.68
C ARG A 190 7.83 -15.75 -11.89
N ARG A 191 8.41 -14.80 -11.17
CA ARG A 191 8.00 -13.40 -11.21
C ARG A 191 9.17 -12.46 -10.95
N LYS A 192 9.50 -11.62 -11.94
CA LYS A 192 10.67 -10.73 -11.87
C LYS A 192 11.92 -11.56 -11.52
N GLU A 193 12.59 -11.26 -10.42
CA GLU A 193 13.74 -12.01 -9.90
C GLU A 193 13.36 -13.11 -8.89
N LEU A 194 12.06 -13.34 -8.62
CA LEU A 194 11.57 -14.41 -7.75
C LEU A 194 11.35 -15.70 -8.55
N GLU A 195 11.97 -16.78 -8.07
CA GLU A 195 11.66 -18.16 -8.44
C GLU A 195 11.38 -18.95 -7.14
N PHE A 196 10.23 -19.61 -7.05
CA PHE A 196 9.79 -20.33 -5.86
C PHE A 196 9.07 -21.63 -6.26
N ASP A 197 9.53 -22.78 -5.77
CA ASP A 197 8.83 -24.05 -5.99
C ASP A 197 7.62 -24.14 -5.06
N LEU A 198 6.41 -24.10 -5.63
CA LEU A 198 5.19 -24.16 -4.83
C LEU A 198 5.02 -25.52 -4.16
N LYS A 199 5.81 -26.55 -4.52
CA LYS A 199 5.85 -27.82 -3.78
C LYS A 199 6.27 -27.67 -2.33
N ASP A 200 7.00 -26.60 -2.00
CA ASP A 200 7.41 -26.27 -0.64
C ASP A 200 6.31 -25.50 0.14
N ALA A 201 5.16 -25.22 -0.50
CA ALA A 201 4.03 -24.48 0.06
C ALA A 201 2.74 -25.34 0.05
N PRO A 202 2.60 -26.27 1.02
CA PRO A 202 1.52 -27.27 1.00
C PRO A 202 0.10 -26.69 1.12
N LEU A 203 -0.12 -25.61 1.88
CA LEU A 203 -1.44 -24.95 1.90
C LEU A 203 -1.75 -24.33 0.55
N THR A 204 -0.76 -23.69 -0.06
CA THR A 204 -0.88 -23.06 -1.37
C THR A 204 -1.19 -24.09 -2.44
N LEU A 205 -0.52 -25.24 -2.42
CA LEU A 205 -0.83 -26.35 -3.32
C LEU A 205 -2.25 -26.87 -3.13
N ALA A 206 -2.68 -27.10 -1.89
CA ALA A 206 -4.03 -27.56 -1.60
C ALA A 206 -5.08 -26.58 -2.14
N GLU A 207 -4.84 -25.28 -1.99
CA GLU A 207 -5.70 -24.26 -2.57
C GLU A 207 -5.64 -24.26 -4.09
N LEU A 208 -4.47 -24.32 -4.72
CA LEU A 208 -4.35 -24.34 -6.17
C LEU A 208 -5.05 -25.55 -6.81
N ASP A 209 -5.09 -26.69 -6.11
CA ASP A 209 -5.82 -27.88 -6.52
C ASP A 209 -7.31 -27.60 -6.72
N ASN A 210 -7.92 -26.84 -5.80
CA ASN A 210 -9.32 -26.40 -5.89
C ASN A 210 -9.58 -25.44 -7.06
N TRP A 211 -8.54 -24.85 -7.65
CA TRP A 211 -8.62 -23.83 -8.69
C TRP A 211 -8.13 -24.31 -10.08
N ARG A 212 -7.79 -25.60 -10.25
CA ARG A 212 -7.22 -26.13 -11.50
C ARG A 212 -8.02 -25.79 -12.74
N ASP A 213 -9.35 -25.90 -12.69
CA ASP A 213 -10.25 -25.64 -13.83
C ASP A 213 -10.34 -24.16 -14.22
N PHE A 214 -9.84 -23.27 -13.36
CA PHE A 214 -9.83 -21.82 -13.56
C PHE A 214 -8.48 -21.29 -14.05
N ARG A 215 -7.45 -22.14 -14.14
CA ARG A 215 -6.14 -21.78 -14.70
C ARG A 215 -6.25 -21.55 -16.21
N ARG A 216 -6.25 -20.29 -16.63
CA ARG A 216 -6.54 -19.90 -18.02
C ARG A 216 -5.59 -18.83 -18.52
N GLY A 217 -4.59 -19.23 -19.33
CA GLY A 217 -3.71 -18.30 -20.04
C GLY A 217 -3.23 -17.13 -19.17
N ASP A 218 -3.22 -15.92 -19.74
CA ASP A 218 -2.81 -14.71 -19.04
C ASP A 218 -3.95 -14.08 -18.22
N THR A 219 -4.46 -14.80 -17.21
CA THR A 219 -5.51 -14.28 -16.30
C THR A 219 -5.03 -14.18 -14.84
N PRO A 220 -5.66 -13.31 -14.04
CA PRO A 220 -5.36 -13.20 -12.61
C PRO A 220 -5.61 -14.49 -11.84
N VAL A 221 -4.71 -14.84 -10.91
CA VAL A 221 -4.85 -16.01 -10.03
C VAL A 221 -5.93 -15.79 -8.99
N VAL A 222 -5.95 -14.62 -8.35
CA VAL A 222 -6.90 -14.31 -7.27
C VAL A 222 -8.00 -13.37 -7.76
N ILE A 223 -9.19 -13.92 -8.00
CA ILE A 223 -10.38 -13.18 -8.45
C ILE A 223 -11.50 -13.20 -7.41
N CYS A 224 -12.33 -12.16 -7.38
CA CYS A 224 -13.49 -12.07 -6.52
C CYS A 224 -14.65 -12.88 -7.11
N GLU A 225 -15.16 -13.85 -6.36
CA GLU A 225 -16.20 -14.79 -6.83
C GLU A 225 -17.45 -14.06 -7.31
N GLY A 226 -17.85 -13.00 -6.61
CA GLY A 226 -19.08 -12.25 -6.93
C GLY A 226 -18.96 -11.35 -8.16
N THR A 227 -17.76 -11.08 -8.66
CA THR A 227 -17.55 -10.17 -9.82
C THR A 227 -16.80 -10.82 -10.96
N ALA A 228 -16.16 -11.97 -10.74
CA ALA A 228 -15.17 -12.59 -11.62
C ALA A 228 -13.99 -11.67 -11.98
N MET A 229 -13.81 -10.55 -11.28
CA MET A 229 -12.72 -9.60 -11.47
C MET A 229 -11.75 -9.68 -10.29
N PRO A 230 -10.47 -9.28 -10.46
CA PRO A 230 -9.55 -9.13 -9.33
C PRO A 230 -10.11 -8.28 -8.21
N TRP A 231 -9.70 -8.59 -7.00
CA TRP A 231 -10.14 -7.87 -5.81
C TRP A 231 -9.67 -6.42 -5.78
N ILE A 232 -10.56 -5.51 -5.37
CA ILE A 232 -10.12 -4.22 -4.82
C ILE A 232 -9.52 -4.48 -3.42
N ALA A 233 -8.30 -4.01 -3.19
CA ALA A 233 -7.57 -4.27 -1.93
C ALA A 233 -8.31 -3.82 -0.65
N SER A 234 -9.14 -2.76 -0.70
CA SER A 234 -9.97 -2.37 0.45
C SER A 234 -11.11 -3.36 0.72
N GLU A 235 -11.77 -3.82 -0.34
CA GLU A 235 -12.86 -4.79 -0.28
C GLU A 235 -12.36 -6.15 0.21
N PHE A 236 -11.21 -6.60 -0.32
CA PHE A 236 -10.55 -7.83 0.14
C PHE A 236 -10.25 -7.76 1.63
N ARG A 237 -9.56 -6.70 2.10
CA ARG A 237 -9.21 -6.55 3.52
C ARG A 237 -10.45 -6.51 4.42
N ARG A 238 -11.54 -5.89 3.96
CA ARG A 238 -12.81 -5.86 4.69
C ARG A 238 -13.43 -7.26 4.79
N LYS A 239 -13.49 -8.01 3.69
CA LYS A 239 -14.05 -9.36 3.68
C LYS A 239 -13.18 -10.36 4.45
N TRP A 240 -11.85 -10.29 4.26
CA TRP A 240 -10.87 -11.03 5.05
C TRP A 240 -11.06 -10.80 6.54
N ARG A 241 -11.25 -9.54 6.98
CA ARG A 241 -11.51 -9.24 8.40
C ARG A 241 -12.75 -9.93 8.93
N ARG A 242 -13.85 -9.96 8.16
CA ARG A 242 -15.08 -10.64 8.60
C ARG A 242 -14.84 -12.13 8.79
N ILE A 243 -14.12 -12.76 7.85
CA ILE A 243 -13.74 -14.18 7.94
C ILE A 243 -12.82 -14.42 9.14
N ALA A 244 -11.78 -13.62 9.30
CA ALA A 244 -10.83 -13.73 10.41
C ALA A 244 -11.52 -13.59 11.78
N ASN A 245 -12.46 -12.65 11.92
CA ASN A 245 -13.25 -12.51 13.15
C ASN A 245 -14.14 -13.74 13.39
N ALA A 246 -14.77 -14.30 12.35
CA ALA A 246 -15.57 -15.51 12.45
C ALA A 246 -14.73 -16.79 12.68
N ALA A 247 -13.43 -16.72 12.39
CA ALA A 247 -12.42 -17.72 12.72
C ALA A 247 -11.70 -17.41 14.04
N GLU A 248 -12.23 -16.45 14.83
CA GLU A 248 -11.72 -16.08 16.16
C GLU A 248 -10.27 -15.56 16.17
N VAL A 249 -9.77 -15.07 15.03
CA VAL A 249 -8.44 -14.47 14.92
C VAL A 249 -8.46 -13.07 15.56
N PRO A 250 -7.53 -12.76 16.48
CA PRO A 250 -7.47 -11.47 17.15
C PRO A 250 -7.52 -10.27 16.20
N ALA A 251 -8.28 -9.24 16.58
CA ALA A 251 -8.35 -7.97 15.85
C ALA A 251 -6.99 -7.28 15.70
N SER A 252 -6.07 -7.59 16.63
CA SER A 252 -4.70 -7.15 16.61
C SER A 252 -3.86 -7.80 15.53
N LEU A 253 -4.28 -8.84 14.82
CA LEU A 253 -3.62 -9.44 13.64
C LEU A 253 -4.29 -8.98 12.35
N ARG A 254 -3.55 -8.85 11.25
CA ARG A 254 -4.00 -8.36 9.93
C ARG A 254 -3.52 -9.33 8.84
N ASN A 255 -4.17 -9.32 7.68
CA ASN A 255 -3.76 -10.17 6.55
C ASN A 255 -2.30 -9.93 6.12
N MET A 256 -1.78 -8.70 6.25
CA MET A 256 -0.38 -8.40 5.96
C MET A 256 0.62 -8.98 6.98
N ASP A 257 0.13 -9.54 8.09
CA ASP A 257 0.94 -10.23 9.09
C ASP A 257 1.05 -11.75 8.78
N SER A 258 0.64 -12.15 7.57
CA SER A 258 0.84 -13.51 7.05
C SER A 258 2.30 -13.76 6.76
#